data_AF-A0AA35SBL0-F1
#
_entry.id   AF-A0AA35SBL0-F1
#
_cell.length_a   1.000
_cell.length_b   1.000
_cell.length_c   1.000
_cell.angle_alpha   90.00
_cell.angle_beta   90.00
_cell.angle_gamma   90.00
#
_symmetry.space_group_name_H-M   'P 1'
#
loop_
_entity.id
_entity.type
_entity.pdbx_description
1 polymer ?
#
loop_
_entity_poly.entity_id
_entity_poly.type
_entity_poly.pdbx_seq_one_letter_code
_entity_poly.pdbx_strand_id
1 'polypeptide(L)'
;MADCEFGQSLAPDDIKKAPRGWEDRGREEEFSVSCTVPSGPTKDKSPKRKRANDPSPLTKKGSLFSRLRVRPRDKDLPTIPARVAEEEDGGDSDSSSEDEKGATIKFKPKLRPVSVRKPSQVEDDFDLSYPHLFERVFVVTLKPDPADANKLTTEVTYTFPPRPPSETGRDETMESIPQFCFPDIERLKPTTKFKSETFSFVLTNMEGNRKFGYCRRLLPAGKGPRLPEVTCLISPLGCFSLYEKILDNIEERRQVSTTAVFTFLKAIVANPFPKPGRSVQVRAFSARGGEMETVTFTRPLDSRLEHVDFSILFSTLPPRKIIQLFSSMLMERRVILCSSNLSLLTGCAHALLALLYPFEWQHVFIPVLPGALIEFCCSPLPYLMGMHPSLIPALDEMETMEEALVVDLDKKKFVKKIGDETSILPSKLFQYLEHTLGSPAVTSEYQKPSGKKSSTSRADEIITNTFMIFFVYLYGDYRQYMKKKADGSIEFAKKEYEKKFSSKSIRRFLEAFHMTQMFDIFAEQRENPLKSEMTSQSTFERSTIHVMKDRCMEIEIFSSKSKISRWRLRKRI
;
A
#
# COMPACT_ATOMS: atom_id res chain seq x y z
N MET A 1 26.47 -27.23 -38.13
CA MET A 1 27.66 -28.08 -37.93
C MET A 1 27.94 -28.14 -36.44
N ALA A 2 28.11 -29.37 -35.94
CA ALA A 2 28.19 -29.81 -34.54
C ALA A 2 26.83 -29.95 -33.83
N ASP A 3 26.16 -31.05 -34.19
CA ASP A 3 25.23 -31.83 -33.38
C ASP A 3 25.92 -32.43 -32.15
N CYS A 4 25.16 -32.71 -31.09
CA CYS A 4 25.25 -33.97 -30.35
C CYS A 4 23.99 -34.15 -29.48
N GLU A 5 23.15 -35.09 -29.90
CA GLU A 5 22.20 -35.82 -29.06
C GLU A 5 22.97 -36.68 -28.04
N PHE A 6 22.38 -36.95 -26.88
CA PHE A 6 22.24 -38.31 -26.34
C PHE A 6 21.31 -38.27 -25.12
N GLY A 7 20.22 -39.03 -25.21
CA GLY A 7 19.42 -39.38 -24.05
C GLY A 7 20.05 -40.53 -23.27
N GLN A 8 19.77 -40.60 -21.96
CA GLN A 8 19.73 -41.85 -21.23
C GLN A 8 18.83 -41.72 -19.99
N SER A 9 17.93 -42.69 -19.88
CA SER A 9 17.01 -42.97 -18.78
C SER A 9 17.76 -43.60 -17.61
N LEU A 10 17.51 -43.14 -16.38
CA LEU A 10 17.76 -43.93 -15.16
C LEU A 10 16.60 -43.75 -14.16
N ALA A 11 16.14 -44.89 -13.65
CA ALA A 11 15.03 -45.09 -12.71
C ALA A 11 15.47 -44.84 -11.24
N PRO A 12 14.54 -44.85 -10.26
CA PRO A 12 14.66 -44.18 -8.98
C PRO A 12 15.27 -45.07 -7.88
N ASP A 13 16.12 -44.49 -7.03
CA ASP A 13 16.22 -44.74 -5.58
C ASP A 13 17.47 -44.03 -5.03
N ASP A 14 17.28 -43.06 -4.14
CA ASP A 14 18.11 -42.85 -2.95
C ASP A 14 17.62 -41.61 -2.17
N ILE A 15 16.56 -41.85 -1.39
CA ILE A 15 16.15 -41.01 -0.27
C ILE A 15 17.05 -41.38 0.92
N LYS A 16 17.89 -40.45 1.40
CA LYS A 16 18.23 -40.22 2.83
C LYS A 16 19.36 -39.20 3.00
N LYS A 17 19.02 -38.00 3.51
CA LYS A 17 19.66 -37.29 4.64
C LYS A 17 19.28 -35.79 4.61
N ALA A 18 18.32 -35.42 5.46
CA ALA A 18 18.14 -34.05 5.92
C ALA A 18 18.79 -33.91 7.32
N PRO A 19 19.36 -32.75 7.68
CA PRO A 19 19.99 -32.57 8.98
C PRO A 19 18.92 -32.48 10.09
N ARG A 20 19.09 -33.29 11.14
CA ARG A 20 18.29 -33.26 12.36
C ARG A 20 18.79 -32.12 13.25
N GLY A 21 17.87 -31.32 13.73
CA GLY A 21 18.11 -30.35 14.78
C GLY A 21 16.79 -29.78 15.22
N TRP A 22 16.15 -30.45 16.19
CA TRP A 22 15.21 -29.95 17.20
C TRP A 22 14.48 -31.14 17.79
N GLU A 23 15.00 -31.68 18.89
CA GLU A 23 14.24 -32.49 19.85
C GLU A 23 14.90 -32.37 21.22
N ASP A 24 14.05 -32.08 22.21
CA ASP A 24 14.15 -32.18 23.67
C ASP A 24 15.50 -32.06 24.39
N ARG A 25 15.55 -31.12 25.35
CA ARG A 25 16.28 -31.34 26.62
C ARG A 25 15.48 -30.80 27.80
N GLY A 26 14.84 -31.74 28.50
CA GLY A 26 14.61 -31.67 29.93
C GLY A 26 15.28 -32.88 30.59
N ARG A 27 15.95 -32.60 31.71
CA ARG A 27 16.42 -33.52 32.76
C ARG A 27 17.89 -33.99 32.70
N GLU A 28 18.51 -33.77 33.84
CA GLU A 28 19.88 -34.00 34.28
C GLU A 28 20.22 -35.49 34.36
N GLU A 29 21.50 -35.83 34.18
CA GLU A 29 22.22 -36.78 35.03
C GLU A 29 23.75 -36.61 34.85
N GLU A 30 24.45 -36.60 35.98
CA GLU A 30 25.91 -36.56 36.12
C GLU A 30 26.58 -37.82 35.56
N PHE A 31 27.81 -37.71 35.04
CA PHE A 31 28.93 -38.57 35.42
C PHE A 31 30.26 -37.99 34.90
N SER A 32 31.24 -38.01 35.80
CA SER A 32 32.65 -37.63 35.70
C SER A 32 33.46 -38.42 34.66
N VAL A 33 34.55 -37.84 34.12
CA VAL A 33 35.95 -38.24 34.37
C VAL A 33 36.92 -37.26 33.66
N SER A 34 38.03 -37.03 34.37
CA SER A 34 39.20 -36.18 34.20
C SER A 34 39.97 -36.20 32.87
N CYS A 35 40.70 -35.10 32.60
CA CYS A 35 42.16 -35.15 32.40
C CYS A 35 42.83 -33.76 32.50
N THR A 36 43.64 -33.63 33.56
CA THR A 36 44.93 -32.92 33.77
C THR A 36 45.35 -31.67 32.98
N VAL A 37 45.74 -30.68 33.79
CA VAL A 37 46.39 -29.37 33.53
C VAL A 37 47.89 -29.52 33.21
N PRO A 38 48.58 -28.44 32.78
CA PRO A 38 49.63 -27.90 33.66
C PRO A 38 49.58 -26.37 33.88
N SER A 39 50.04 -26.00 35.06
CA SER A 39 49.92 -24.74 35.80
C SER A 39 51.06 -23.73 35.61
N GLY A 40 50.69 -22.43 35.58
CA GLY A 40 51.34 -21.27 36.26
C GLY A 40 52.66 -20.67 35.73
N PRO A 41 53.10 -19.48 36.23
CA PRO A 41 52.55 -18.73 37.37
C PRO A 41 52.25 -17.23 37.17
N THR A 42 51.57 -16.71 38.20
CA THR A 42 51.16 -15.36 38.63
C THR A 42 52.10 -14.16 38.42
N LYS A 43 51.50 -12.95 38.32
CA LYS A 43 51.90 -11.78 39.12
C LYS A 43 50.76 -10.75 39.29
N ASP A 44 50.57 -10.42 40.55
CA ASP A 44 49.61 -9.50 41.16
C ASP A 44 50.12 -8.03 41.10
N LYS A 45 49.18 -7.06 41.12
CA LYS A 45 49.32 -5.68 41.66
C LYS A 45 48.16 -4.77 41.23
N SER A 46 47.28 -4.45 42.17
CA SER A 46 46.60 -3.15 42.31
C SER A 46 47.28 -2.38 43.49
N PRO A 47 46.95 -1.12 43.88
CA PRO A 47 45.91 -0.18 43.42
C PRO A 47 46.39 1.30 43.27
N LYS A 48 45.51 2.21 42.78
CA LYS A 48 45.29 3.56 43.37
C LYS A 48 44.19 4.36 42.63
N ARG A 49 43.21 4.81 43.41
CA ARG A 49 42.15 5.79 43.09
C ARG A 49 42.73 7.18 42.80
N LYS A 50 42.20 7.88 41.78
CA LYS A 50 41.89 9.33 41.83
C LYS A 50 40.62 9.62 41.02
N ARG A 51 39.71 10.37 41.62
CA ARG A 51 38.49 10.95 41.02
C ARG A 51 38.86 12.18 40.17
N ALA A 52 38.20 12.36 39.04
CA ALA A 52 37.68 13.65 38.55
C ALA A 52 36.73 13.45 37.36
N ASN A 53 35.73 14.32 37.28
CA ASN A 53 34.60 14.40 36.35
C ASN A 53 34.96 14.43 34.86
N ASP A 54 34.17 13.75 34.03
CA ASP A 54 33.37 14.34 32.92
C ASP A 54 32.53 13.25 32.22
N PRO A 55 31.27 13.53 31.79
CA PRO A 55 30.43 12.55 31.12
C PRO A 55 30.76 12.51 29.61
N SER A 56 31.25 11.37 29.14
CA SER A 56 31.44 11.10 27.72
C SER A 56 30.10 10.67 27.05
N PRO A 57 29.86 11.05 25.78
CA PRO A 57 28.55 10.89 25.15
C PRO A 57 28.29 9.46 24.70
N LEU A 58 27.03 9.04 24.90
CA LEU A 58 26.43 7.81 24.39
C LEU A 58 26.75 7.56 22.92
N THR A 59 27.14 6.31 22.68
CA THR A 59 27.40 5.67 21.40
C THR A 59 26.25 5.90 20.40
N LYS A 60 26.64 6.38 19.22
CA LYS A 60 25.84 6.59 18.01
C LYS A 60 24.88 5.43 17.75
N LYS A 61 23.57 5.67 17.89
CA LYS A 61 22.52 4.93 17.17
C LYS A 61 22.69 5.22 15.68
N GLY A 62 22.62 4.17 14.87
CA GLY A 62 22.76 4.20 13.42
C GLY A 62 21.80 5.19 12.77
N SER A 63 22.34 5.93 11.80
CA SER A 63 21.71 7.04 11.11
C SER A 63 20.61 6.55 10.16
N LEU A 64 19.34 6.79 10.51
CA LEU A 64 18.24 6.98 9.54
C LEU A 64 18.00 8.47 9.23
N PHE A 65 18.66 9.37 9.97
CA PHE A 65 18.45 10.82 9.93
C PHE A 65 19.28 11.58 8.88
N SER A 66 20.11 10.90 8.07
CA SER A 66 21.00 11.57 7.11
C SER A 66 20.43 11.75 5.70
N ARG A 67 19.26 11.18 5.37
CA ARG A 67 18.83 11.07 3.95
C ARG A 67 17.68 11.98 3.50
N LEU A 68 17.20 12.92 4.33
CA LEU A 68 16.20 13.94 3.93
C LEU A 68 16.50 15.34 4.50
N ARG A 69 17.74 15.83 4.41
CA ARG A 69 18.07 17.22 4.77
C ARG A 69 18.08 18.12 3.54
N VAL A 70 16.99 18.87 3.33
CA VAL A 70 17.01 20.10 2.53
C VAL A 70 16.97 21.27 3.53
N ARG A 71 18.05 22.05 3.60
CA ARG A 71 18.15 23.21 4.50
C ARG A 71 17.24 24.34 4.01
N PRO A 72 16.33 24.90 4.84
CA PRO A 72 15.75 26.20 4.58
C PRO A 72 16.74 27.30 4.99
N ARG A 73 16.87 28.36 4.17
CA ARG A 73 17.50 29.63 4.59
C ARG A 73 16.46 30.44 5.37
N ASP A 74 16.81 30.85 6.58
CA ASP A 74 16.04 31.76 7.42
C ASP A 74 15.79 33.11 6.74
N LYS A 75 14.56 33.62 6.83
CA LYS A 75 14.21 35.03 7.09
C LYS A 75 12.80 35.13 7.70
N ASP A 76 12.78 35.66 8.92
CA ASP A 76 11.74 36.32 9.72
C ASP A 76 10.27 36.37 9.23
N LEU A 77 9.34 35.95 10.10
CA LEU A 77 7.91 36.28 10.01
C LEU A 77 7.38 36.73 11.39
N PRO A 78 6.53 37.76 11.47
CA PRO A 78 5.85 38.15 12.71
C PRO A 78 4.54 37.37 12.96
N THR A 79 4.30 37.14 14.25
CA THR A 79 3.22 36.38 14.90
C THR A 79 1.87 37.11 14.94
N ILE A 80 0.73 36.40 14.76
CA ILE A 80 -0.62 36.83 15.18
C ILE A 80 -1.42 35.60 15.70
N PRO A 81 -2.17 35.68 16.83
CA PRO A 81 -2.72 34.53 17.54
C PRO A 81 -4.06 34.00 16.99
N ALA A 82 -4.25 32.69 17.10
CA ALA A 82 -5.48 31.97 16.77
C ALA A 82 -6.52 32.06 17.91
N ARG A 83 -7.79 32.29 17.55
CA ARG A 83 -8.95 32.10 18.44
C ARG A 83 -9.64 30.80 18.04
N VAL A 84 -9.83 29.92 19.01
CA VAL A 84 -10.57 28.66 18.92
C VAL A 84 -12.08 28.96 19.07
N ALA A 85 -12.90 28.38 18.20
CA ALA A 85 -14.34 28.28 18.42
C ALA A 85 -14.74 26.80 18.23
N GLU A 86 -15.22 26.20 19.30
CA GLU A 86 -15.87 24.89 19.34
C GLU A 86 -17.34 25.09 18.99
N GLU A 87 -17.91 24.26 18.12
CA GLU A 87 -19.37 24.11 18.03
C GLU A 87 -19.77 22.63 17.92
N GLU A 88 -20.74 22.28 18.76
CA GLU A 88 -21.35 20.96 18.95
C GLU A 88 -22.44 20.68 17.90
N ASP A 89 -22.60 19.40 17.57
CA ASP A 89 -23.46 18.85 16.53
C ASP A 89 -24.90 18.65 17.03
N GLY A 90 -25.88 19.27 16.37
CA GLY A 90 -27.31 19.09 16.60
C GLY A 90 -28.07 19.09 15.26
N GLY A 91 -28.83 18.02 14.99
CA GLY A 91 -29.56 17.82 13.73
C GLY A 91 -30.85 18.64 13.62
N ASP A 92 -31.24 19.03 12.40
CA ASP A 92 -32.27 18.36 11.57
C ASP A 92 -32.71 19.23 10.38
N SER A 93 -33.22 18.55 9.34
CA SER A 93 -34.25 18.97 8.36
C SER A 93 -33.95 19.96 7.21
N ASP A 94 -34.35 19.49 6.01
CA ASP A 94 -34.40 20.17 4.71
C ASP A 94 -35.21 21.48 4.70
N SER A 95 -34.66 22.53 4.10
CA SER A 95 -35.41 23.40 3.19
C SER A 95 -34.48 24.15 2.24
N SER A 96 -34.90 24.20 0.98
CA SER A 96 -34.20 24.84 -0.14
C SER A 96 -34.46 26.34 -0.19
N SER A 97 -33.41 27.16 -0.17
CA SER A 97 -33.40 28.48 -0.81
C SER A 97 -31.97 28.89 -1.13
N GLU A 98 -31.77 29.30 -2.39
CA GLU A 98 -30.54 29.82 -2.95
C GLU A 98 -30.10 31.10 -2.21
N ASP A 99 -28.90 31.10 -1.65
CA ASP A 99 -28.14 32.32 -1.37
C ASP A 99 -26.64 31.99 -1.35
N GLU A 100 -26.04 32.01 -2.54
CA GLU A 100 -24.63 31.77 -2.77
C GLU A 100 -23.80 33.00 -2.33
N LYS A 101 -23.65 33.20 -1.02
CA LYS A 101 -22.63 34.12 -0.48
C LYS A 101 -21.27 33.43 -0.59
N GLY A 102 -20.53 33.82 -1.64
CA GLY A 102 -19.22 33.31 -1.98
C GLY A 102 -18.23 33.33 -0.82
N ALA A 103 -18.04 32.17 -0.19
CA ALA A 103 -16.80 31.86 0.51
C ALA A 103 -15.66 31.94 -0.51
N THR A 104 -14.83 32.96 -0.39
CA THR A 104 -13.63 33.11 -1.20
C THR A 104 -12.64 32.03 -0.74
N ILE A 105 -12.67 30.87 -1.40
CA ILE A 105 -11.69 29.81 -1.25
C ILE A 105 -10.32 30.40 -1.65
N LYS A 106 -9.53 30.82 -0.66
CA LYS A 106 -8.10 31.11 -0.84
C LYS A 106 -7.33 29.79 -0.78
N PHE A 107 -7.57 28.91 -1.74
CA PHE A 107 -6.68 27.78 -1.97
C PHE A 107 -5.41 28.34 -2.62
N LYS A 108 -4.45 28.75 -1.79
CA LYS A 108 -3.06 28.90 -2.23
C LYS A 108 -2.40 27.57 -1.91
N PRO A 109 -2.19 26.66 -2.88
CA PRO A 109 -1.35 25.51 -2.62
C PRO A 109 0.01 26.06 -2.16
N LYS A 110 0.34 25.87 -0.88
CA LYS A 110 1.71 26.05 -0.36
C LYS A 110 2.60 24.89 -0.81
N LEU A 111 2.30 24.29 -1.96
CA LEU A 111 3.17 23.33 -2.60
C LEU A 111 4.28 24.15 -3.25
N ARG A 112 5.40 24.30 -2.55
CA ARG A 112 6.65 24.54 -3.27
C ARG A 112 6.85 23.30 -4.14
N PRO A 113 7.22 23.43 -5.43
CA PRO A 113 7.66 22.29 -6.21
C PRO A 113 8.86 21.69 -5.50
N VAL A 114 8.64 20.64 -4.72
CA VAL A 114 9.74 19.81 -4.23
C VAL A 114 9.97 18.85 -5.38
N SER A 115 11.13 18.99 -6.02
CA SER A 115 11.64 17.98 -6.93
C SER A 115 11.93 16.72 -6.11
N VAL A 116 10.88 15.95 -5.84
CA VAL A 116 11.03 14.55 -5.45
C VAL A 116 11.59 13.87 -6.69
N ARG A 117 12.71 13.16 -6.54
CA ARG A 117 13.26 12.38 -7.65
C ARG A 117 12.15 11.47 -8.17
N LYS A 118 11.85 11.63 -9.47
CA LYS A 118 10.77 10.95 -10.15
C LYS A 118 10.89 9.45 -9.86
N PRO A 119 9.86 8.80 -9.30
CA PRO A 119 9.78 7.36 -9.36
C PRO A 119 9.95 6.99 -10.83
N SER A 120 10.90 6.10 -11.12
CA SER A 120 10.89 5.44 -12.42
C SER A 120 9.56 4.70 -12.50
N GLN A 121 8.60 5.28 -13.22
CA GLN A 121 7.32 4.64 -13.50
C GLN A 121 7.59 3.63 -14.59
N VAL A 122 7.73 2.40 -14.12
CA VAL A 122 8.04 1.23 -14.91
C VAL A 122 6.96 0.18 -14.60
N GLU A 123 5.78 0.52 -14.07
CA GLU A 123 4.75 -0.49 -13.73
C GLU A 123 4.37 -1.35 -14.96
N ASP A 124 4.41 -0.80 -16.19
CA ASP A 124 4.26 -1.58 -17.43
C ASP A 124 5.57 -2.19 -17.97
N ASP A 125 6.75 -1.64 -17.69
CA ASP A 125 8.05 -2.14 -18.19
C ASP A 125 8.71 -3.18 -17.23
N PHE A 126 8.41 -3.15 -15.92
CA PHE A 126 8.98 -4.04 -14.90
C PHE A 126 8.29 -5.39 -14.93
N ASP A 127 7.01 -5.38 -15.31
CA ASP A 127 6.18 -6.58 -15.51
C ASP A 127 6.73 -7.47 -16.64
N LEU A 128 7.55 -6.91 -17.54
CA LEU A 128 8.22 -7.64 -18.62
C LEU A 128 9.61 -8.18 -18.25
N SER A 129 10.24 -7.68 -17.17
CA SER A 129 11.62 -8.06 -16.79
C SER A 129 11.74 -8.86 -15.49
N TYR A 130 10.70 -8.89 -14.65
CA TYR A 130 10.71 -9.69 -13.41
C TYR A 130 10.06 -11.07 -13.64
N PRO A 131 10.83 -12.16 -13.78
CA PRO A 131 10.30 -13.44 -14.23
C PRO A 131 9.66 -14.27 -13.11
N HIS A 132 9.68 -13.80 -11.85
CA HIS A 132 9.26 -14.58 -10.69
C HIS A 132 7.99 -14.03 -10.05
N LEU A 133 7.24 -14.90 -9.38
CA LEU A 133 6.05 -14.51 -8.62
C LEU A 133 6.40 -13.75 -7.34
N PHE A 134 7.57 -13.93 -6.73
CA PHE A 134 8.00 -13.16 -5.55
C PHE A 134 9.52 -13.20 -5.42
N GLU A 135 10.08 -12.22 -4.70
CA GLU A 135 11.51 -12.16 -4.38
C GLU A 135 11.85 -13.09 -3.22
N ARG A 136 11.08 -12.98 -2.13
CA ARG A 136 11.38 -13.70 -0.88
C ARG A 136 10.15 -13.86 0.00
N VAL A 137 10.12 -14.93 0.78
CA VAL A 137 9.20 -15.20 1.88
C VAL A 137 9.97 -15.11 3.18
N PHE A 138 9.38 -14.46 4.18
CA PHE A 138 9.86 -14.40 5.55
C PHE A 138 8.83 -15.00 6.49
N VAL A 139 9.27 -15.75 7.49
CA VAL A 139 8.48 -16.02 8.69
C VAL A 139 9.08 -15.20 9.82
N VAL A 140 8.28 -14.27 10.35
CA VAL A 140 8.67 -13.37 11.44
C VAL A 140 7.88 -13.75 12.68
N THR A 141 8.57 -13.91 13.79
CA THR A 141 8.01 -14.28 15.08
C THR A 141 8.36 -13.23 16.14
N LEU A 142 7.68 -13.30 17.27
CA LEU A 142 7.93 -12.43 18.42
C LEU A 142 8.62 -13.21 19.54
N LYS A 143 9.61 -12.58 20.16
CA LYS A 143 10.27 -13.08 21.38
C LYS A 143 10.39 -11.97 22.43
N PRO A 144 10.45 -12.32 23.72
CA PRO A 144 10.82 -11.35 24.76
C PRO A 144 12.16 -10.70 24.44
N ASP A 145 12.28 -9.40 24.71
CA ASP A 145 13.55 -8.68 24.60
C ASP A 145 14.52 -9.23 25.65
N PRO A 146 15.74 -9.63 25.28
CA PRO A 146 16.75 -10.10 26.23
C PRO A 146 17.08 -9.08 27.32
N ALA A 147 16.94 -7.78 27.04
CA ALA A 147 17.23 -6.70 27.98
C ALA A 147 16.02 -6.30 28.84
N ASP A 148 14.79 -6.56 28.38
CA ASP A 148 13.56 -6.28 29.11
C ASP A 148 12.50 -7.32 28.79
N ALA A 149 12.28 -8.27 29.70
CA ALA A 149 11.33 -9.37 29.51
C ALA A 149 9.88 -8.89 29.29
N ASN A 150 9.55 -7.64 29.63
CA ASN A 150 8.23 -7.07 29.38
C ASN A 150 8.06 -6.50 27.97
N LYS A 151 9.17 -6.36 27.23
CA LYS A 151 9.17 -5.86 25.85
C LYS A 151 9.29 -7.02 24.87
N LEU A 152 8.68 -6.87 23.70
CA LEU A 152 8.78 -7.83 22.61
C LEU A 152 9.75 -7.32 21.53
N THR A 153 10.46 -8.25 20.91
CA THR A 153 11.29 -8.02 19.72
C THR A 153 10.91 -9.00 18.63
N THR A 154 11.17 -8.61 17.39
CA THR A 154 10.88 -9.43 16.20
C THR A 154 12.10 -10.26 15.80
N GLU A 155 11.86 -11.50 15.36
CA GLU A 155 12.89 -12.39 14.85
C GLU A 155 12.46 -13.07 13.56
N VAL A 156 13.34 -13.07 12.56
CA VAL A 156 13.15 -13.85 11.33
C VAL A 156 13.58 -15.29 11.60
N THR A 157 12.63 -16.22 11.60
CA THR A 157 12.89 -17.65 11.88
C THR A 157 13.03 -18.48 10.61
N TYR A 158 12.53 -18.00 9.48
CA TYR A 158 12.63 -18.69 8.21
C TYR A 158 12.64 -17.70 7.04
N THR A 159 13.41 -18.04 6.00
CA THR A 159 13.46 -17.30 4.74
C THR A 159 13.46 -18.25 3.54
N PHE A 160 12.72 -17.90 2.49
CA PHE A 160 12.73 -18.65 1.22
C PHE A 160 12.72 -17.71 0.00
N PRO A 161 13.58 -17.91 -1.01
CA PRO A 161 14.72 -18.82 -1.02
C PRO A 161 15.72 -18.50 0.12
N PRO A 162 16.53 -19.47 0.56
CA PRO A 162 17.56 -19.20 1.56
C PRO A 162 18.54 -18.16 1.03
N ARG A 163 19.07 -17.32 1.93
CA ARG A 163 20.03 -16.29 1.57
C ARG A 163 21.28 -16.94 0.91
N PRO A 164 21.66 -16.55 -0.31
CA PRO A 164 22.83 -17.11 -0.96
C PRO A 164 24.11 -16.70 -0.21
N PRO A 165 25.13 -17.58 -0.13
CA PRO A 165 26.38 -17.29 0.58
C PRO A 165 27.14 -16.06 0.05
N SER A 166 26.88 -15.66 -1.20
CA SER A 166 27.51 -14.52 -1.88
C SER A 166 26.91 -13.16 -1.50
N GLU A 167 25.70 -13.11 -0.90
CA GLU A 167 25.08 -11.87 -0.41
C GLU A 167 25.68 -11.44 0.94
N THR A 168 26.90 -10.89 0.91
CA THR A 168 27.64 -10.40 2.09
C THR A 168 27.25 -8.97 2.51
N GLY A 169 26.46 -8.25 1.70
CA GLY A 169 25.98 -6.90 2.01
C GLY A 169 24.76 -6.90 2.94
N ARG A 170 24.74 -6.03 3.96
CA ARG A 170 23.52 -5.76 4.73
C ARG A 170 22.51 -5.09 3.81
N ASP A 171 21.43 -5.80 3.49
CA ASP A 171 20.31 -5.21 2.78
C ASP A 171 19.46 -4.48 3.84
N GLU A 172 19.69 -3.17 3.99
CA GLU A 172 18.99 -2.30 4.95
C GLU A 172 17.45 -2.43 4.80
N THR A 173 16.96 -2.63 3.58
CA THR A 173 15.53 -2.84 3.32
C THR A 173 15.01 -4.13 3.94
N MET A 174 15.81 -5.20 3.95
CA MET A 174 15.41 -6.49 4.54
C MET A 174 15.42 -6.45 6.07
N GLU A 175 16.27 -5.62 6.68
CA GLU A 175 16.29 -5.40 8.15
C GLU A 175 15.03 -4.67 8.64
N SER A 176 14.37 -3.91 7.77
CA SER A 176 13.13 -3.20 8.09
C SER A 176 11.87 -4.07 8.02
N ILE A 177 11.89 -5.22 7.33
CA ILE A 177 10.70 -6.06 7.15
C ILE A 177 10.05 -6.50 8.47
N PRO A 178 10.81 -6.94 9.50
CA PRO A 178 10.22 -7.42 10.75
C PRO A 178 9.36 -6.38 11.48
N GLN A 179 9.76 -5.10 11.51
CA GLN A 179 8.96 -4.03 12.13
C GLN A 179 7.66 -3.76 11.36
N PHE A 180 7.62 -3.95 10.04
CA PHE A 180 6.39 -3.84 9.25
C PHE A 180 5.50 -5.08 9.36
N CYS A 181 6.06 -6.24 9.71
CA CYS A 181 5.26 -7.44 10.04
C CYS A 181 4.52 -7.28 11.38
N PHE A 182 5.06 -6.48 12.32
CA PHE A 182 4.44 -6.21 13.62
C PHE A 182 4.41 -4.69 13.91
N PRO A 183 3.63 -3.92 13.16
CA PRO A 183 3.57 -2.46 13.30
C PRO A 183 2.97 -2.00 14.63
N ASP A 184 2.22 -2.90 15.28
CA ASP A 184 1.49 -2.77 16.54
C ASP A 184 2.10 -3.62 17.67
N ILE A 185 3.41 -3.94 17.59
CA ILE A 185 4.11 -4.88 18.48
C ILE A 185 3.87 -4.62 19.98
N GLU A 186 3.82 -3.36 20.40
CA GLU A 186 3.63 -2.94 21.80
C GLU A 186 2.26 -3.34 22.38
N ARG A 187 1.30 -3.68 21.53
CA ARG A 187 -0.06 -4.06 21.91
C ARG A 187 -0.27 -5.56 21.93
N LEU A 188 0.67 -6.33 21.39
CA LEU A 188 0.54 -7.77 21.27
C LEU A 188 0.81 -8.45 22.61
N LYS A 189 -0.08 -9.40 22.94
CA LYS A 189 0.01 -10.22 24.14
C LYS A 189 -0.20 -11.69 23.77
N PRO A 190 0.37 -12.64 24.52
CA PRO A 190 0.09 -14.05 24.32
C PRO A 190 -1.42 -14.34 24.39
N THR A 191 -1.95 -14.99 23.37
CA THR A 191 -3.38 -15.33 23.26
C THR A 191 -3.58 -16.79 22.89
N THR A 192 -4.72 -17.36 23.27
CA THR A 192 -5.12 -18.73 22.91
C THR A 192 -5.90 -18.78 21.60
N LYS A 193 -6.52 -17.67 21.20
CA LYS A 193 -7.32 -17.53 19.98
C LYS A 193 -6.87 -16.28 19.24
N PHE A 194 -6.67 -16.43 17.94
CA PHE A 194 -6.33 -15.33 17.03
C PHE A 194 -7.03 -15.59 15.71
N LYS A 195 -7.74 -14.59 15.18
CA LYS A 195 -8.30 -14.68 13.84
C LYS A 195 -7.20 -14.36 12.85
N SER A 196 -6.98 -15.25 11.88
CA SER A 196 -6.02 -15.03 10.79
C SER A 196 -6.33 -13.69 10.10
N GLU A 197 -5.29 -12.88 9.89
CA GLU A 197 -5.39 -11.51 9.40
C GLU A 197 -4.41 -11.32 8.23
N THR A 198 -4.90 -10.75 7.13
CA THR A 198 -4.10 -10.48 5.92
C THR A 198 -3.94 -8.99 5.74
N PHE A 199 -2.72 -8.49 5.61
CA PHE A 199 -2.46 -7.06 5.37
C PHE A 199 -1.23 -6.88 4.49
N SER A 200 -0.99 -5.65 4.04
CA SER A 200 0.15 -5.34 3.18
C SER A 200 0.88 -4.09 3.63
N PHE A 201 2.21 -4.10 3.54
CA PHE A 201 3.02 -2.88 3.62
C PHE A 201 3.69 -2.61 2.27
N VAL A 202 4.17 -1.37 2.11
CA VAL A 202 4.92 -0.96 0.91
C VAL A 202 6.26 -0.39 1.35
N LEU A 203 7.33 -0.91 0.76
CA LEU A 203 8.68 -0.36 0.86
C LEU A 203 8.97 0.40 -0.42
N THR A 204 9.46 1.63 -0.29
CA THR A 204 9.87 2.45 -1.44
C THR A 204 11.37 2.65 -1.39
N ASN A 205 12.07 2.32 -2.48
CA ASN A 205 13.52 2.50 -2.58
C ASN A 205 13.89 3.93 -2.98
N MET A 206 15.20 4.21 -3.13
CA MET A 206 15.69 5.56 -3.46
C MET A 206 15.32 6.01 -4.88
N GLU A 207 15.04 5.06 -5.76
CA GLU A 207 14.60 5.27 -7.14
C GLU A 207 13.07 5.45 -7.24
N GLY A 208 12.35 5.39 -6.11
CA GLY A 208 10.89 5.50 -6.04
C GLY A 208 10.14 4.21 -6.43
N ASN A 209 10.86 3.12 -6.69
CA ASN A 209 10.25 1.82 -6.97
C ASN A 209 9.65 1.25 -5.69
N ARG A 210 8.47 0.65 -5.82
CA ARG A 210 7.70 0.07 -4.72
C ARG A 210 7.89 -1.44 -4.67
N LYS A 211 8.03 -1.97 -3.47
CA LYS A 211 7.91 -3.40 -3.17
C LYS A 211 6.78 -3.60 -2.17
N PHE A 212 5.94 -4.58 -2.43
CA PHE A 212 4.82 -4.96 -1.58
C PHE A 212 5.24 -6.10 -0.67
N GLY A 213 4.95 -5.96 0.63
CA GLY A 213 5.04 -7.02 1.62
C GLY A 213 3.66 -7.54 1.97
N TYR A 214 3.27 -8.68 1.40
CA TYR A 214 1.99 -9.34 1.65
C TYR A 214 2.10 -10.22 2.88
N CYS A 215 1.39 -9.87 3.95
CA CYS A 215 1.48 -10.49 5.25
C CYS A 215 0.24 -11.34 5.56
N ARG A 216 0.47 -12.52 6.12
CA ARG A 216 -0.53 -13.35 6.81
C ARG A 216 -0.11 -13.51 8.26
N ARG A 217 -0.85 -12.86 9.16
CA ARG A 217 -0.66 -12.93 10.61
C ARG A 217 -1.59 -13.97 11.21
N LEU A 218 -1.04 -14.93 11.93
CA LEU A 218 -1.80 -16.04 12.52
C LEU A 218 -1.18 -16.51 13.83
N LEU A 219 -1.92 -17.32 14.59
CA LEU A 219 -1.37 -18.01 15.75
C LEU A 219 -0.67 -19.29 15.27
N PRO A 220 0.57 -19.58 15.70
CA PRO A 220 1.21 -20.86 15.39
C PRO A 220 0.42 -22.05 15.96
N ALA A 221 0.77 -23.29 15.58
CA ALA A 221 0.23 -24.51 16.18
C ALA A 221 0.78 -24.72 17.61
N GLY A 222 0.08 -25.48 18.46
CA GLY A 222 0.43 -25.68 19.87
C GLY A 222 -0.69 -25.42 20.88
N LYS A 223 -0.37 -25.60 22.17
CA LYS A 223 -1.32 -25.45 23.29
C LYS A 223 -1.02 -24.17 24.09
N GLY A 224 -2.05 -23.60 24.71
CA GLY A 224 -1.92 -22.45 25.61
C GLY A 224 -1.71 -21.08 24.92
N PRO A 225 -1.52 -20.02 25.72
CA PRO A 225 -1.29 -18.66 25.23
C PRO A 225 0.02 -18.54 24.46
N ARG A 226 -0.03 -18.02 23.23
CA ARG A 226 1.11 -17.88 22.33
C ARG A 226 1.08 -16.54 21.63
N LEU A 227 2.24 -16.09 21.18
CA LEU A 227 2.33 -14.89 20.35
C LEU A 227 2.03 -15.25 18.89
N PRO A 228 1.42 -14.32 18.12
CA PRO A 228 1.22 -14.52 16.70
C PRO A 228 2.56 -14.51 15.96
N GLU A 229 2.56 -15.11 14.78
CA GLU A 229 3.64 -15.03 13.80
C GLU A 229 3.10 -14.50 12.47
N VAL A 230 4.00 -14.04 11.61
CA VAL A 230 3.67 -13.47 10.31
C VAL A 230 4.46 -14.18 9.22
N THR A 231 3.73 -14.71 8.22
CA THR A 231 4.33 -15.07 6.93
C THR A 231 4.22 -13.86 6.00
N CYS A 232 5.35 -13.37 5.51
CA CYS A 232 5.44 -12.18 4.64
C CYS A 232 6.07 -12.52 3.29
N LEU A 233 5.34 -12.31 2.19
CA LEU A 233 5.84 -12.39 0.81
C LEU A 233 6.25 -11.01 0.31
N ILE A 234 7.48 -10.87 -0.17
CA ILE A 234 7.99 -9.64 -0.80
C ILE A 234 7.93 -9.79 -2.32
N SER A 235 7.27 -8.85 -2.99
CA SER A 235 7.22 -8.80 -4.46
C SER A 235 7.14 -7.36 -4.96
N PRO A 236 7.78 -7.02 -6.09
CA PRO A 236 7.50 -5.75 -6.79
C PRO A 236 6.13 -5.75 -7.47
N LEU A 237 5.50 -6.93 -7.63
CA LEU A 237 4.25 -7.09 -8.35
C LEU A 237 3.03 -6.86 -7.44
N GLY A 238 2.02 -6.28 -8.04
CA GLY A 238 0.88 -5.68 -7.39
C GLY A 238 -0.42 -6.47 -7.35
N CYS A 239 -0.37 -7.80 -7.29
CA CYS A 239 -1.56 -8.63 -7.51
C CYS A 239 -2.13 -9.20 -6.19
N PHE A 240 -2.87 -8.37 -5.45
CA PHE A 240 -3.34 -8.66 -4.09
C PHE A 240 -4.15 -9.95 -3.99
N SER A 241 -5.11 -10.15 -4.89
CA SER A 241 -5.94 -11.36 -4.91
C SER A 241 -5.12 -12.63 -5.15
N LEU A 242 -4.09 -12.53 -6.01
CA LEU A 242 -3.17 -13.63 -6.29
C LEU A 242 -2.31 -13.94 -5.06
N TYR A 243 -1.74 -12.93 -4.40
CA TYR A 243 -0.91 -13.14 -3.20
C TYR A 243 -1.72 -13.57 -1.98
N GLU A 244 -2.94 -13.07 -1.80
CA GLU A 244 -3.87 -13.56 -0.77
C GLU A 244 -4.12 -15.07 -0.96
N LYS A 245 -4.36 -15.49 -2.20
CA LYS A 245 -4.54 -16.91 -2.54
C LYS A 245 -3.27 -17.73 -2.29
N ILE A 246 -2.08 -17.20 -2.56
CA ILE A 246 -0.81 -17.87 -2.22
C ILE A 246 -0.70 -18.03 -0.70
N LEU A 247 -0.99 -16.98 0.07
CA LEU A 247 -0.96 -17.00 1.54
C LEU A 247 -1.98 -17.98 2.13
N ASP A 248 -3.19 -18.05 1.58
CA ASP A 248 -4.21 -19.05 1.96
C ASP A 248 -3.66 -20.48 1.81
N ASN A 249 -3.02 -20.75 0.66
CA ASN A 249 -2.44 -22.06 0.36
C ASN A 249 -1.23 -22.39 1.24
N ILE A 250 -0.46 -21.38 1.66
CA ILE A 250 0.62 -21.54 2.64
C ILE A 250 0.05 -21.87 4.01
N GLU A 251 -0.94 -21.11 4.48
CA GLU A 251 -1.59 -21.32 5.79
C GLU A 251 -2.20 -22.72 5.90
N GLU A 252 -2.90 -23.17 4.86
CA GLU A 252 -3.52 -24.51 4.84
C GLU A 252 -2.46 -25.62 4.90
N ARG A 253 -1.41 -25.53 4.09
CA ARG A 253 -0.31 -26.53 4.06
C ARG A 253 0.54 -26.53 5.31
N ARG A 254 0.61 -25.40 6.01
CA ARG A 254 1.33 -25.28 7.27
C ARG A 254 0.75 -26.20 8.35
N GLN A 255 -0.55 -26.50 8.29
CA GLN A 255 -1.20 -27.45 9.20
C GLN A 255 -0.75 -28.91 8.97
N VAL A 256 -0.15 -29.20 7.81
CA VAL A 256 0.35 -30.54 7.46
C VAL A 256 1.83 -30.68 7.82
N SER A 257 2.71 -29.89 7.21
CA SER A 257 4.15 -29.90 7.51
C SER A 257 4.88 -28.73 6.86
N THR A 258 6.05 -28.38 7.41
CA THR A 258 6.97 -27.40 6.79
C THR A 258 7.44 -27.85 5.40
N THR A 259 7.60 -29.16 5.18
CA THR A 259 7.99 -29.73 3.88
C THR A 259 6.92 -29.49 2.81
N ALA A 260 5.64 -29.55 3.18
CA ALA A 260 4.54 -29.25 2.26
C ALA A 260 4.57 -27.78 1.82
N VAL A 261 4.80 -26.85 2.76
CA VAL A 261 4.98 -25.43 2.46
C VAL A 261 6.19 -25.20 1.55
N PHE A 262 7.33 -25.81 1.87
CA PHE A 262 8.56 -25.66 1.08
C PHE A 262 8.42 -26.17 -0.37
N THR A 263 7.82 -27.34 -0.55
CA THR A 263 7.56 -27.90 -1.89
C THR A 263 6.62 -27.00 -2.70
N PHE A 264 5.59 -26.46 -2.06
CA PHE A 264 4.69 -25.50 -2.68
C PHE A 264 5.40 -24.20 -3.09
N LEU A 265 6.19 -23.60 -2.20
CA LEU A 265 6.94 -22.38 -2.51
C LEU A 265 7.94 -22.58 -3.65
N LYS A 266 8.63 -23.74 -3.71
CA LYS A 266 9.47 -24.12 -4.85
C LYS A 266 8.71 -24.18 -6.15
N ALA A 267 7.53 -24.79 -6.14
CA ALA A 267 6.69 -24.89 -7.33
C ALA A 267 6.17 -23.51 -7.78
N ILE A 268 5.89 -22.58 -6.85
CA ILE A 268 5.50 -21.20 -7.17
C ILE A 268 6.65 -20.44 -7.85
N VAL A 269 7.86 -20.48 -7.29
CA VAL A 269 9.02 -19.73 -7.85
C VAL A 269 9.41 -20.20 -9.26
N ALA A 270 9.15 -21.47 -9.58
CA ALA A 270 9.42 -22.04 -10.89
C ALA A 270 8.47 -21.54 -12.01
N ASN A 271 7.39 -20.84 -11.65
CA ASN A 271 6.43 -20.34 -12.62
C ASN A 271 6.57 -18.81 -12.83
N PRO A 272 6.35 -18.32 -14.06
CA PRO A 272 6.37 -16.89 -14.33
C PRO A 272 5.12 -16.20 -13.79
N PHE A 273 5.19 -14.88 -13.62
CA PHE A 273 3.99 -14.10 -13.33
C PHE A 273 3.00 -14.17 -14.51
N PRO A 274 1.71 -14.47 -14.28
CA PRO A 274 0.73 -14.53 -15.36
C PRO A 274 0.55 -13.17 -16.05
N LYS A 275 0.36 -13.20 -17.37
CA LYS A 275 -0.12 -12.04 -18.13
C LYS A 275 -1.56 -11.67 -17.71
N PRO A 276 -2.03 -10.42 -17.93
CA PRO A 276 -3.40 -10.03 -17.58
C PRO A 276 -4.45 -10.98 -18.14
N GLY A 277 -5.41 -11.39 -17.30
CA GLY A 277 -6.47 -12.35 -17.65
C GLY A 277 -6.00 -13.80 -17.84
N ARG A 278 -4.72 -14.10 -17.65
CA ARG A 278 -4.17 -15.47 -17.73
C ARG A 278 -3.99 -16.06 -16.34
N SER A 279 -3.78 -17.38 -16.32
CA SER A 279 -3.58 -18.13 -15.09
C SER A 279 -2.35 -19.02 -15.17
N VAL A 280 -1.73 -19.24 -14.02
CA VAL A 280 -0.66 -20.20 -13.79
C VAL A 280 -1.22 -21.34 -12.95
N GLN A 281 -0.85 -22.58 -13.29
CA GLN A 281 -1.27 -23.77 -12.55
C GLN A 281 -0.07 -24.38 -11.86
N VAL A 282 -0.16 -24.56 -10.55
CA VAL A 282 0.92 -25.11 -9.72
C VAL A 282 0.45 -26.43 -9.13
N ARG A 283 1.20 -27.51 -9.42
CA ARG A 283 0.96 -28.80 -8.81
C ARG A 283 1.72 -28.90 -7.49
N ALA A 284 1.02 -29.20 -6.42
CA ALA A 284 1.60 -29.37 -5.09
C ALA A 284 0.84 -30.43 -4.30
N PHE A 285 1.46 -30.98 -3.26
CA PHE A 285 0.75 -31.85 -2.33
C PHE A 285 -0.43 -31.12 -1.70
N SER A 286 -1.57 -31.78 -1.65
CA SER A 286 -2.77 -31.24 -1.02
C SER A 286 -2.60 -31.17 0.49
N ALA A 287 -3.24 -30.17 1.09
CA ALA A 287 -3.33 -30.06 2.53
C ALA A 287 -4.39 -31.02 3.15
N ARG A 288 -5.25 -31.62 2.31
CA ARG A 288 -6.44 -32.40 2.75
C ARG A 288 -6.35 -33.92 2.51
N GLY A 289 -5.23 -34.40 1.98
CA GLY A 289 -5.00 -35.82 1.68
C GLY A 289 -3.71 -35.97 0.87
N GLY A 290 -3.06 -37.14 0.91
CA GLY A 290 -1.74 -37.39 0.31
C GLY A 290 -1.66 -37.32 -1.24
N GLU A 291 -2.67 -36.75 -1.90
CA GLU A 291 -2.72 -36.60 -3.36
C GLU A 291 -2.14 -35.25 -3.81
N MET A 292 -1.70 -35.21 -5.07
CA MET A 292 -1.30 -33.95 -5.70
C MET A 292 -2.55 -33.17 -6.11
N GLU A 293 -2.63 -31.90 -5.73
CA GLU A 293 -3.64 -30.96 -6.22
C GLU A 293 -3.03 -29.93 -7.16
N THR A 294 -3.85 -29.40 -8.06
CA THR A 294 -3.46 -28.30 -8.95
C THR A 294 -4.13 -27.01 -8.45
N VAL A 295 -3.33 -26.06 -8.03
CA VAL A 295 -3.78 -24.74 -7.58
C VAL A 295 -3.60 -23.74 -8.72
N THR A 296 -4.68 -23.06 -9.09
CA THR A 296 -4.67 -22.07 -10.18
C THR A 296 -4.56 -20.65 -9.62
N PHE A 297 -3.57 -19.87 -10.07
CA PHE A 297 -3.40 -18.46 -9.75
C PHE A 297 -3.72 -17.62 -10.97
N THR A 298 -4.67 -16.71 -10.87
CA THR A 298 -5.17 -15.93 -11.99
C THR A 298 -4.83 -14.46 -11.78
N ARG A 299 -4.26 -13.82 -12.79
CA ARG A 299 -4.15 -12.36 -12.82
C ARG A 299 -5.46 -11.79 -13.38
N PRO A 300 -6.07 -10.80 -12.72
CA PRO A 300 -7.22 -10.08 -13.26
C PRO A 300 -6.98 -9.60 -14.70
N LEU A 301 -8.04 -9.50 -15.50
CA LEU A 301 -7.94 -8.95 -16.86
C LEU A 301 -7.68 -7.44 -16.83
N ASP A 302 -8.28 -6.76 -15.87
CA ASP A 302 -8.15 -5.33 -15.68
C ASP A 302 -7.04 -5.05 -14.66
N SER A 303 -5.93 -4.50 -15.12
CA SER A 303 -4.78 -4.22 -14.26
C SER A 303 -5.09 -3.23 -13.14
N ARG A 304 -6.10 -2.37 -13.31
CA ARG A 304 -6.61 -1.45 -12.28
C ARG A 304 -7.12 -2.18 -11.04
N LEU A 305 -7.57 -3.43 -11.22
CA LEU A 305 -8.13 -4.27 -10.16
C LEU A 305 -7.10 -5.24 -9.58
N GLU A 306 -5.84 -5.23 -10.05
CA GLU A 306 -4.80 -6.12 -9.52
C GLU A 306 -4.56 -5.88 -8.03
N HIS A 307 -4.69 -4.63 -7.58
CA HIS A 307 -4.29 -4.22 -6.25
C HIS A 307 -5.42 -4.04 -5.23
N VAL A 308 -6.69 -4.25 -5.61
CA VAL A 308 -7.80 -3.65 -4.86
C VAL A 308 -8.99 -4.57 -4.66
N ASP A 309 -9.49 -4.52 -3.43
CA ASP A 309 -10.81 -4.96 -3.01
C ASP A 309 -11.59 -3.73 -2.56
N PHE A 310 -12.47 -3.17 -3.40
CA PHE A 310 -13.22 -1.97 -3.02
C PHE A 310 -14.27 -2.26 -1.94
N SER A 311 -14.66 -3.53 -1.76
CA SER A 311 -15.66 -3.92 -0.76
C SER A 311 -15.26 -3.46 0.64
N ILE A 312 -13.97 -3.50 0.96
CA ILE A 312 -13.47 -3.12 2.28
C ILE A 312 -13.65 -1.62 2.55
N LEU A 313 -13.44 -0.77 1.54
CA LEU A 313 -13.58 0.67 1.67
C LEU A 313 -15.06 1.06 1.75
N PHE A 314 -15.89 0.51 0.86
CA PHE A 314 -17.31 0.86 0.72
C PHE A 314 -18.22 0.21 1.77
N SER A 315 -17.81 -0.88 2.43
CA SER A 315 -18.46 -1.41 3.63
C SER A 315 -18.11 -0.61 4.90
N THR A 316 -17.00 0.13 4.87
CA THR A 316 -16.45 0.84 6.03
C THR A 316 -16.92 2.28 6.09
N LEU A 317 -16.73 3.04 5.01
CA LEU A 317 -17.05 4.46 4.96
C LEU A 317 -18.25 4.72 4.02
N PRO A 318 -19.13 5.67 4.37
CA PRO A 318 -20.17 6.10 3.45
C PRO A 318 -19.57 6.82 2.24
N PRO A 319 -20.23 6.78 1.05
CA PRO A 319 -19.72 7.38 -0.18
C PRO A 319 -19.23 8.83 -0.02
N ARG A 320 -19.97 9.65 0.73
CA ARG A 320 -19.59 11.04 1.00
C ARG A 320 -18.20 11.21 1.61
N LYS A 321 -17.83 10.36 2.58
CA LYS A 321 -16.50 10.40 3.23
C LYS A 321 -15.41 9.87 2.30
N ILE A 322 -15.73 8.87 1.48
CA ILE A 322 -14.83 8.36 0.44
C ILE A 322 -14.51 9.46 -0.58
N ILE A 323 -15.54 10.21 -1.02
CA ILE A 323 -15.36 11.33 -1.96
C ILE A 323 -14.51 12.44 -1.33
N GLN A 324 -14.69 12.76 -0.05
CA GLN A 324 -13.84 13.73 0.66
C GLN A 324 -12.37 13.30 0.75
N LEU A 325 -12.11 12.02 1.02
CA LEU A 325 -10.77 11.44 1.01
C LEU A 325 -10.15 11.49 -0.39
N PHE A 326 -10.89 11.03 -1.40
CA PHE A 326 -10.50 11.11 -2.80
C PHE A 326 -10.17 12.55 -3.23
N SER A 327 -11.02 13.51 -2.89
CA SER A 327 -10.83 14.93 -3.20
C SER A 327 -9.55 15.49 -2.54
N SER A 328 -9.30 15.09 -1.29
CA SER A 328 -8.09 15.49 -0.56
C SER A 328 -6.83 14.90 -1.18
N MET A 329 -6.90 13.67 -1.66
CA MET A 329 -5.82 13.02 -2.40
C MET A 329 -5.60 13.70 -3.76
N LEU A 330 -6.65 14.08 -4.50
CA LEU A 330 -6.49 14.86 -5.73
C LEU A 330 -5.71 16.16 -5.50
N MET A 331 -5.83 16.77 -4.32
CA MET A 331 -5.08 17.98 -3.95
C MET A 331 -3.71 17.69 -3.31
N GLU A 332 -3.23 16.44 -3.37
CA GLU A 332 -1.97 15.99 -2.78
C GLU A 332 -1.82 16.40 -1.31
N ARG A 333 -2.87 16.15 -0.52
CA ARG A 333 -2.85 16.42 0.92
C ARG A 333 -2.20 15.29 1.71
N ARG A 334 -1.85 15.61 2.96
CA ARG A 334 -1.46 14.63 3.97
C ARG A 334 -2.70 13.94 4.50
N VAL A 335 -2.78 12.63 4.30
CA VAL A 335 -3.92 11.80 4.70
C VAL A 335 -3.43 10.66 5.58
N ILE A 336 -4.05 10.50 6.74
CA ILE A 336 -3.77 9.43 7.70
C ILE A 336 -5.04 8.61 7.92
N LEU A 337 -4.94 7.31 7.68
CA LEU A 337 -5.96 6.33 8.04
C LEU A 337 -5.56 5.64 9.34
N CYS A 338 -6.52 5.42 10.23
CA CYS A 338 -6.32 4.76 11.51
C CYS A 338 -7.28 3.58 11.65
N SER A 339 -6.77 2.40 12.04
CA SER A 339 -7.58 1.21 12.33
C SER A 339 -6.80 0.22 13.19
N SER A 340 -7.48 -0.41 14.14
CA SER A 340 -6.95 -1.53 14.93
C SER A 340 -6.90 -2.84 14.16
N ASN A 341 -7.64 -2.93 13.06
CA ASN A 341 -7.61 -4.03 12.10
C ASN A 341 -6.69 -3.66 10.92
N LEU A 342 -5.59 -4.40 10.76
CA LEU A 342 -4.59 -4.15 9.72
C LEU A 342 -5.13 -4.49 8.32
N SER A 343 -5.94 -5.54 8.20
CA SER A 343 -6.61 -5.86 6.92
C SER A 343 -7.47 -4.70 6.43
N LEU A 344 -8.28 -4.14 7.34
CA LEU A 344 -9.12 -2.97 7.08
C LEU A 344 -8.28 -1.76 6.68
N LEU A 345 -7.23 -1.49 7.45
CA LEU A 345 -6.35 -0.35 7.26
C LEU A 345 -5.70 -0.34 5.88
N THR A 346 -4.96 -1.41 5.56
CA THR A 346 -4.17 -1.48 4.33
C THR A 346 -5.08 -1.66 3.13
N GLY A 347 -6.17 -2.43 3.27
CA GLY A 347 -7.17 -2.59 2.21
C GLY A 347 -7.83 -1.27 1.82
N CYS A 348 -8.24 -0.44 2.80
CA CYS A 348 -8.80 0.89 2.51
C CYS A 348 -7.76 1.81 1.86
N ALA A 349 -6.50 1.76 2.31
CA ALA A 349 -5.43 2.59 1.76
C ALA A 349 -5.16 2.28 0.27
N HIS A 350 -5.08 0.99 -0.09
CA HIS A 350 -4.91 0.55 -1.48
C HIS A 350 -6.15 0.86 -2.33
N ALA A 351 -7.35 0.67 -1.79
CA ALA A 351 -8.59 1.00 -2.48
C ALA A 351 -8.68 2.48 -2.85
N LEU A 352 -8.32 3.38 -1.92
CA LEU A 352 -8.29 4.82 -2.17
C LEU A 352 -7.30 5.20 -3.27
N LEU A 353 -6.12 4.57 -3.32
CA LEU A 353 -5.15 4.81 -4.39
C LEU A 353 -5.71 4.46 -5.77
N ALA A 354 -6.41 3.32 -5.91
CA ALA A 354 -6.94 2.92 -7.21
C ALA A 354 -8.05 3.84 -7.73
N LEU A 355 -8.75 4.57 -6.85
CA LEU A 355 -9.74 5.57 -7.27
C LEU A 355 -9.11 6.74 -8.04
N LEU A 356 -7.79 6.95 -7.94
CA LEU A 356 -7.08 8.02 -8.63
C LEU A 356 -6.84 7.75 -10.13
N TYR A 357 -6.99 6.50 -10.59
CA TYR A 357 -6.76 6.13 -11.99
C TYR A 357 -7.57 7.03 -12.94
N PRO A 358 -6.96 7.65 -13.98
CA PRO A 358 -5.68 7.30 -14.61
C PRO A 358 -4.45 8.01 -14.02
N PHE A 359 -4.62 8.76 -12.94
CA PHE A 359 -3.53 9.41 -12.23
C PHE A 359 -2.95 8.45 -11.19
N GLU A 360 -1.66 8.59 -10.95
CA GLU A 360 -0.95 7.73 -10.01
C GLU A 360 -0.39 8.59 -8.88
N TRP A 361 -0.53 8.12 -7.64
CA TRP A 361 0.00 8.81 -6.47
C TRP A 361 1.53 8.81 -6.48
N GLN A 362 2.13 9.99 -6.47
CA GLN A 362 3.59 10.17 -6.63
C GLN A 362 4.34 10.37 -5.32
N HIS A 363 3.61 10.52 -4.22
CA HIS A 363 4.20 10.88 -2.94
C HIS A 363 4.34 9.65 -2.01
N VAL A 364 4.72 9.93 -0.77
CA VAL A 364 4.94 8.88 0.25
C VAL A 364 3.64 8.09 0.44
N PHE A 365 3.78 6.77 0.38
CA PHE A 365 2.68 5.84 0.62
C PHE A 365 3.14 4.74 1.57
N ILE A 366 2.61 4.76 2.79
CA ILE A 366 2.93 3.80 3.84
C ILE A 366 1.61 3.25 4.40
N PRO A 367 1.01 2.22 3.78
CA PRO A 367 -0.32 1.74 4.16
C PRO A 367 -0.40 1.19 5.60
N VAL A 368 0.74 0.88 6.21
CA VAL A 368 0.85 0.62 7.64
C VAL A 368 2.20 1.10 8.18
N LEU A 369 2.16 2.06 9.10
CA LEU A 369 3.31 2.73 9.72
C LEU A 369 3.56 2.13 11.11
N PRO A 370 4.72 1.49 11.34
CA PRO A 370 5.14 1.06 12.67
C PRO A 370 5.28 2.25 13.63
N GLY A 371 4.99 2.04 14.92
CA GLY A 371 5.12 3.09 15.94
C GLY A 371 6.52 3.72 16.01
N ALA A 372 7.57 2.94 15.77
CA ALA A 372 8.96 3.42 15.72
C ALA A 372 9.23 4.45 14.60
N LEU A 373 8.33 4.57 13.62
CA LEU A 373 8.44 5.47 12.47
C LEU A 373 7.40 6.60 12.51
N ILE A 374 6.73 6.84 13.63
CA ILE A 374 5.68 7.87 13.75
C ILE A 374 6.18 9.28 13.38
N GLU A 375 7.46 9.59 13.59
CA GLU A 375 8.07 10.88 13.22
C GLU A 375 7.94 11.20 11.72
N PHE A 376 7.74 10.20 10.86
CA PHE A 376 7.50 10.43 9.43
C PHE A 376 6.23 11.23 9.14
N CYS A 377 5.27 11.28 10.07
CA CYS A 377 4.08 12.12 9.95
C CYS A 377 4.38 13.62 9.96
N CYS A 378 5.55 14.03 10.48
CA CYS A 378 6.05 15.41 10.42
C CYS A 378 6.62 15.79 9.05
N SER A 379 6.61 14.89 8.06
CA SER A 379 7.09 15.20 6.72
C SER A 379 6.30 16.36 6.10
N PRO A 380 6.97 17.38 5.54
CA PRO A 380 6.30 18.47 4.82
C PRO A 380 5.83 18.03 3.43
N LEU A 381 6.09 16.79 3.00
CA LEU A 381 5.60 16.28 1.73
C LEU A 381 4.17 15.74 1.88
N PRO A 382 3.38 15.72 0.80
CA PRO A 382 2.14 14.95 0.77
C PRO A 382 2.40 13.48 1.13
N TYR A 383 1.42 12.84 1.74
CA TYR A 383 1.50 11.42 2.04
C TYR A 383 0.13 10.78 2.23
N LEU A 384 0.06 9.48 1.97
CA LEU A 384 -1.01 8.61 2.44
C LEU A 384 -0.39 7.58 3.39
N MET A 385 -0.74 7.66 4.67
CA MET A 385 -0.24 6.74 5.69
C MET A 385 -1.38 6.02 6.40
N GLY A 386 -1.17 4.77 6.77
CA GLY A 386 -2.03 4.04 7.69
C GLY A 386 -1.32 3.79 9.01
N MET A 387 -2.00 3.87 10.15
CA MET A 387 -1.41 3.57 11.45
C MET A 387 -2.41 2.99 12.45
N HIS A 388 -1.91 2.45 13.56
CA HIS A 388 -2.79 2.01 14.64
C HIS A 388 -3.35 3.23 15.41
N PRO A 389 -4.64 3.26 15.78
CA PRO A 389 -5.28 4.40 16.47
C PRO A 389 -4.62 4.78 17.79
N SER A 390 -3.88 3.87 18.43
CA SER A 390 -3.13 4.17 19.65
C SER A 390 -1.98 5.15 19.46
N LEU A 391 -1.60 5.46 18.21
CA LEU A 391 -0.58 6.45 17.89
C LEU A 391 -1.16 7.87 17.75
N ILE A 392 -2.49 8.02 17.74
CA ILE A 392 -3.15 9.33 17.65
C ILE A 392 -2.74 10.29 18.79
N PRO A 393 -2.67 9.88 20.08
CA PRO A 393 -2.23 10.79 21.13
C PRO A 393 -0.80 11.31 20.92
N ALA A 394 0.12 10.42 20.53
CA ALA A 394 1.49 10.82 20.20
C ALA A 394 1.54 11.75 18.99
N LEU A 395 0.61 11.63 18.03
CA LEU A 395 0.48 12.53 16.89
C LEU A 395 -0.01 13.93 17.32
N ASP A 396 -0.89 14.02 18.32
CA ASP A 396 -1.40 15.28 18.85
C ASP A 396 -0.33 16.07 19.61
N GLU A 397 0.65 15.38 20.20
CA GLU A 397 1.79 15.97 20.90
C GLU A 397 2.88 16.51 19.94
N MET A 398 2.82 16.20 18.65
CA MET A 398 3.83 16.62 17.66
C MET A 398 3.61 18.05 17.17
N GLU A 399 4.33 19.01 17.76
CA GLU A 399 4.26 20.44 17.39
C GLU A 399 4.61 20.72 15.92
N THR A 400 5.47 19.92 15.29
CA THR A 400 5.94 20.13 13.92
C THR A 400 5.02 19.57 12.84
N MET A 401 3.93 18.90 13.21
CA MET A 401 3.03 18.29 12.25
C MET A 401 2.19 19.38 11.54
N GLU A 402 2.30 19.46 10.22
CA GLU A 402 1.42 20.32 9.42
C GLU A 402 0.01 19.72 9.30
N GLU A 403 -0.95 20.53 8.82
CA GLU A 403 -2.35 20.10 8.60
C GLU A 403 -2.44 18.79 7.81
N ALA A 404 -3.11 17.80 8.40
CA ALA A 404 -3.38 16.49 7.82
C ALA A 404 -4.81 16.07 8.09
N LEU A 405 -5.42 15.40 7.11
CA LEU A 405 -6.72 14.77 7.22
C LEU A 405 -6.56 13.42 7.93
N VAL A 406 -7.16 13.25 9.10
CA VAL A 406 -7.05 12.01 9.90
C VAL A 406 -8.40 11.32 9.98
N VAL A 407 -8.46 10.04 9.61
CA VAL A 407 -9.69 9.23 9.62
C VAL A 407 -9.52 8.00 10.48
N ASP A 408 -10.42 7.82 11.44
CA ASP A 408 -10.55 6.59 12.22
C ASP A 408 -11.59 5.70 11.52
N LEU A 409 -11.11 4.62 10.89
CA LEU A 409 -11.92 3.67 10.12
C LEU A 409 -12.78 2.80 11.03
N ASP A 410 -12.31 2.50 12.26
CA ASP A 410 -13.06 1.72 13.24
C ASP A 410 -14.28 2.53 13.71
N LYS A 411 -14.09 3.81 13.98
CA LYS A 411 -15.16 4.75 14.34
C LYS A 411 -15.87 5.36 13.13
N LYS A 412 -15.44 5.01 11.92
CA LYS A 412 -15.96 5.51 10.63
C LYS A 412 -16.05 7.04 10.56
N LYS A 413 -15.12 7.78 11.17
CA LYS A 413 -15.19 9.25 11.30
C LYS A 413 -13.85 9.96 11.08
N PHE A 414 -13.94 11.21 10.64
CA PHE A 414 -12.78 12.10 10.65
C PHE A 414 -12.46 12.49 12.09
N VAL A 415 -11.20 12.31 12.48
CA VAL A 415 -10.63 12.75 13.75
C VAL A 415 -10.10 14.17 13.63
N LYS A 416 -9.42 14.47 12.51
CA LYS A 416 -8.96 15.82 12.15
C LYS A 416 -9.43 16.13 10.73
N LYS A 417 -9.94 17.34 10.52
CA LYS A 417 -10.34 17.87 9.21
C LYS A 417 -9.58 19.17 8.95
N ILE A 418 -9.40 19.47 7.67
CA ILE A 418 -8.89 20.75 7.15
C ILE A 418 -10.06 21.72 6.95
N GLY A 419 -11.27 21.20 6.68
CA GLY A 419 -12.53 21.95 6.74
C GLY A 419 -13.12 22.35 5.38
N ASP A 420 -12.36 22.18 4.29
CA ASP A 420 -12.80 22.50 2.93
C ASP A 420 -13.06 21.25 2.06
N GLU A 421 -13.02 20.04 2.64
CA GLU A 421 -13.06 18.77 1.90
C GLU A 421 -14.31 18.60 1.01
N THR A 422 -15.44 19.20 1.41
CA THR A 422 -16.70 19.18 0.63
C THR A 422 -16.70 20.16 -0.54
N SER A 423 -15.77 21.11 -0.56
CA SER A 423 -15.73 22.22 -1.52
C SER A 423 -14.61 22.10 -2.55
N ILE A 424 -13.70 21.12 -2.38
CA ILE A 424 -12.61 20.84 -3.33
C ILE A 424 -13.18 20.52 -4.72
N LEU A 425 -14.14 19.59 -4.78
CA LEU A 425 -14.77 19.21 -6.05
C LEU A 425 -15.92 20.16 -6.39
N PRO A 426 -16.10 20.48 -7.69
CA PRO A 426 -17.32 21.13 -8.17
C PRO A 426 -18.57 20.35 -7.74
N SER A 427 -19.57 21.05 -7.20
CA SER A 427 -20.78 20.46 -6.59
C SER A 427 -21.46 19.40 -7.46
N LYS A 428 -21.61 19.67 -8.76
CA LYS A 428 -22.24 18.71 -9.69
C LYS A 428 -21.43 17.42 -9.87
N LEU A 429 -20.09 17.50 -9.85
CA LEU A 429 -19.24 16.31 -9.93
C LEU A 429 -19.28 15.52 -8.62
N PHE A 430 -19.30 16.23 -7.48
CA PHE A 430 -19.49 15.61 -6.18
C PHE A 430 -20.83 14.84 -6.11
N GLN A 431 -21.93 15.48 -6.52
CA GLN A 431 -23.26 14.87 -6.56
C GLN A 431 -23.34 13.67 -7.48
N TYR A 432 -22.69 13.72 -8.66
CA TYR A 432 -22.62 12.58 -9.58
C TYR A 432 -21.94 11.36 -8.93
N LEU A 433 -20.80 11.57 -8.27
CA LEU A 433 -20.10 10.53 -7.52
C LEU A 433 -20.97 10.00 -6.38
N GLU A 434 -21.53 10.89 -5.56
CA GLU A 434 -22.33 10.53 -4.39
C GLU A 434 -23.58 9.73 -4.78
N HIS A 435 -24.30 10.15 -5.82
CA HIS A 435 -25.47 9.45 -6.34
C HIS A 435 -25.13 8.05 -6.87
N THR A 436 -24.08 7.94 -7.68
CA THR A 436 -23.75 6.66 -8.33
C THR A 436 -23.19 5.64 -7.32
N LEU A 437 -22.31 6.11 -6.43
CA LEU A 437 -21.72 5.30 -5.36
C LEU A 437 -22.70 4.97 -4.23
N GLY A 438 -23.71 5.84 -4.01
CA GLY A 438 -24.81 5.61 -3.09
C GLY A 438 -25.90 4.70 -3.63
N SER A 439 -25.84 4.31 -4.91
CA SER A 439 -26.87 3.48 -5.53
C SER A 439 -27.00 2.11 -4.85
N PRO A 440 -28.20 1.50 -4.81
CA PRO A 440 -28.41 0.18 -4.22
C PRO A 440 -27.53 -0.91 -4.83
N ALA A 441 -27.09 -0.75 -6.09
CA ALA A 441 -26.20 -1.68 -6.76
C ALA A 441 -24.81 -1.75 -6.12
N VAL A 442 -24.34 -0.67 -5.49
CA VAL A 442 -23.06 -0.62 -4.76
C VAL A 442 -23.30 -0.89 -3.27
N THR A 443 -24.25 -0.19 -2.66
CA THR A 443 -24.45 -0.23 -1.21
C THR A 443 -25.00 -1.58 -0.72
N SER A 444 -25.92 -2.20 -1.47
CA SER A 444 -26.52 -3.49 -1.08
C SER A 444 -25.57 -4.67 -1.26
N GLU A 445 -24.55 -4.53 -2.12
CA GLU A 445 -23.55 -5.58 -2.35
C GLU A 445 -22.55 -5.63 -1.19
N TYR A 446 -22.15 -4.47 -0.65
CA TYR A 446 -21.14 -4.37 0.41
C TYR A 446 -21.69 -4.26 1.83
N GLN A 447 -23.00 -4.09 2.01
CA GLN A 447 -23.66 -4.19 3.32
C GLN A 447 -23.99 -5.63 3.74
N LYS A 448 -23.87 -6.62 2.84
CA LYS A 448 -24.14 -8.02 3.18
C LYS A 448 -22.97 -8.63 3.97
N PRO A 449 -23.23 -9.36 5.08
CA PRO A 449 -22.19 -10.10 5.78
C PRO A 449 -21.60 -11.16 4.83
N SER A 450 -20.28 -11.07 4.64
CA SER A 450 -19.50 -11.78 3.63
C SER A 450 -19.69 -13.30 3.62
N GLY A 451 -20.07 -13.85 2.47
CA GLY A 451 -19.93 -15.27 2.13
C GLY A 451 -19.30 -15.41 0.74
N LYS A 452 -18.08 -15.98 0.71
CA LYS A 452 -17.24 -16.34 -0.47
C LYS A 452 -17.06 -15.25 -1.56
N LYS A 453 -15.84 -14.70 -1.60
CA LYS A 453 -15.31 -13.85 -2.68
C LYS A 453 -15.43 -14.58 -4.04
N SER A 454 -16.24 -14.03 -4.94
CA SER A 454 -16.27 -14.37 -6.37
C SER A 454 -15.42 -13.36 -7.14
N SER A 455 -15.01 -13.69 -8.36
CA SER A 455 -14.39 -12.78 -9.34
C SER A 455 -15.05 -11.40 -9.37
N THR A 456 -14.28 -10.36 -9.72
CA THR A 456 -14.66 -8.94 -9.90
C THR A 456 -16.15 -8.69 -9.73
N SER A 457 -16.53 -8.10 -8.60
CA SER A 457 -17.93 -7.89 -8.26
C SER A 457 -18.59 -6.86 -9.19
N ARG A 458 -19.91 -6.93 -9.35
CA ARG A 458 -20.63 -5.95 -10.18
C ARG A 458 -20.45 -4.54 -9.63
N ALA A 459 -20.40 -4.40 -8.31
CA ALA A 459 -20.10 -3.14 -7.65
C ALA A 459 -18.68 -2.64 -7.92
N ASP A 460 -17.65 -3.49 -8.00
CA ASP A 460 -16.29 -3.07 -8.38
C ASP A 460 -16.25 -2.45 -9.78
N GLU A 461 -16.95 -3.05 -10.75
CA GLU A 461 -17.08 -2.50 -12.10
C GLU A 461 -17.79 -1.14 -12.07
N ILE A 462 -18.87 -1.01 -11.29
CA ILE A 462 -19.60 0.26 -11.16
C ILE A 462 -18.70 1.34 -10.55
N ILE A 463 -18.03 1.04 -9.44
CA ILE A 463 -17.12 1.99 -8.78
C ILE A 463 -16.03 2.44 -9.75
N THR A 464 -15.33 1.48 -10.34
CA THR A 464 -14.21 1.74 -11.24
C THR A 464 -14.64 2.55 -12.46
N ASN A 465 -15.81 2.23 -13.05
CA ASN A 465 -16.36 2.99 -14.17
C ASN A 465 -16.84 4.38 -13.76
N THR A 466 -17.37 4.55 -12.54
CA THR A 466 -17.83 5.85 -12.04
C THR A 466 -16.68 6.86 -12.00
N PHE A 467 -15.54 6.47 -11.41
CA PHE A 467 -14.35 7.31 -11.35
C PHE A 467 -13.68 7.46 -12.72
N MET A 468 -13.68 6.43 -13.56
CA MET A 468 -13.25 6.55 -14.96
C MET A 468 -14.06 7.62 -15.71
N ILE A 469 -15.39 7.58 -15.63
CA ILE A 469 -16.27 8.57 -16.29
C ILE A 469 -16.00 9.96 -15.75
N PHE A 470 -15.79 10.11 -14.43
CA PHE A 470 -15.39 11.38 -13.83
C PHE A 470 -14.13 11.95 -14.49
N PHE A 471 -13.08 11.15 -14.66
CA PHE A 471 -11.85 11.63 -15.31
C PHE A 471 -11.97 11.78 -16.83
N VAL A 472 -12.72 10.92 -17.52
CA VAL A 472 -12.97 11.06 -18.96
C VAL A 472 -13.77 12.33 -19.25
N TYR A 473 -14.70 12.71 -18.37
CA TYR A 473 -15.41 13.98 -18.47
C TYR A 473 -14.45 15.17 -18.36
N LEU A 474 -13.53 15.12 -17.40
CA LEU A 474 -12.58 16.21 -17.17
C LEU A 474 -11.45 16.26 -18.21
N TYR A 475 -10.98 15.11 -18.68
CA TYR A 475 -9.75 14.96 -19.46
C TYR A 475 -9.90 14.27 -20.81
N GLY A 476 -11.10 13.87 -21.24
CA GLY A 476 -11.24 12.99 -22.41
C GLY A 476 -10.75 13.57 -23.75
N ASP A 477 -10.73 14.89 -23.90
CA ASP A 477 -10.26 15.63 -25.08
C ASP A 477 -8.86 16.23 -24.89
N TYR A 478 -8.12 15.85 -23.85
CA TYR A 478 -6.82 16.46 -23.51
C TYR A 478 -5.87 16.50 -24.72
N ARG A 479 -5.94 15.50 -25.61
CA ARG A 479 -5.12 15.39 -26.83
C ARG A 479 -5.23 16.60 -27.75
N GLN A 480 -6.38 17.30 -27.79
CA GLN A 480 -6.56 18.51 -28.61
C GLN A 480 -5.72 19.70 -28.12
N TYR A 481 -5.25 19.62 -26.89
CA TYR A 481 -4.49 20.63 -26.19
C TYR A 481 -3.02 20.21 -26.00
N MET A 482 -2.60 19.10 -26.61
CA MET A 482 -1.20 18.77 -26.79
C MET A 482 -0.66 19.56 -27.99
N LYS A 483 0.07 20.64 -27.72
CA LYS A 483 0.58 21.56 -28.74
C LYS A 483 2.05 21.27 -29.02
N LYS A 484 2.41 21.30 -30.30
CA LYS A 484 3.81 21.20 -30.72
C LYS A 484 4.47 22.58 -30.58
N LYS A 485 5.53 22.65 -29.79
CA LYS A 485 6.39 23.82 -29.64
C LYS A 485 7.27 24.02 -30.89
N ALA A 486 7.86 25.22 -31.00
CA ALA A 486 8.76 25.56 -32.09
C ALA A 486 10.02 24.67 -32.15
N ASP A 487 10.45 24.13 -31.01
CA ASP A 487 11.57 23.19 -30.88
C ASP A 487 11.19 21.74 -31.26
N GLY A 488 9.92 21.50 -31.60
CA GLY A 488 9.40 20.18 -31.97
C GLY A 488 8.90 19.33 -30.80
N SER A 489 9.10 19.76 -29.55
CA SER A 489 8.54 19.09 -28.37
C SER A 489 7.03 19.28 -28.27
N ILE A 490 6.35 18.38 -27.57
CA ILE A 490 4.89 18.48 -27.31
C ILE A 490 4.72 18.98 -25.88
N GLU A 491 3.80 19.91 -25.67
CA GLU A 491 3.43 20.40 -24.34
C GLU A 491 1.90 20.48 -24.21
N PHE A 492 1.39 20.12 -23.03
CA PHE A 492 0.01 20.31 -22.67
C PHE A 492 -0.31 21.76 -22.35
N ALA A 493 -1.20 22.39 -23.13
CA ALA A 493 -1.61 23.77 -22.97
C ALA A 493 -2.58 23.98 -21.78
N LYS A 494 -2.09 23.87 -20.53
CA LYS A 494 -2.87 23.95 -19.27
C LYS A 494 -3.90 25.09 -19.26
N LYS A 495 -3.44 26.32 -19.54
CA LYS A 495 -4.30 27.53 -19.49
C LYS A 495 -5.38 27.56 -20.56
N GLU A 496 -5.12 27.02 -21.75
CA GLU A 496 -6.13 26.89 -22.80
C GLU A 496 -7.15 25.82 -22.43
N TYR A 497 -6.66 24.71 -21.87
CA TYR A 497 -7.49 23.62 -21.40
C TYR A 497 -8.49 24.07 -20.33
N GLU A 498 -8.02 24.80 -19.31
CA GLU A 498 -8.87 25.34 -18.25
C GLU A 498 -9.96 26.25 -18.83
N LYS A 499 -9.60 27.15 -19.75
CA LYS A 499 -10.53 28.12 -20.36
C LYS A 499 -11.66 27.47 -21.17
N LYS A 500 -11.51 26.22 -21.60
CA LYS A 500 -12.57 25.50 -22.35
C LYS A 500 -13.83 25.29 -21.50
N PHE A 501 -13.68 25.19 -20.18
CA PHE A 501 -14.81 24.96 -19.27
C PHE A 501 -15.51 26.28 -18.96
N SER A 502 -16.80 26.37 -19.29
CA SER A 502 -17.64 27.53 -18.95
C SER A 502 -17.80 27.70 -17.43
N SER A 503 -17.93 26.58 -16.71
CA SER A 503 -18.08 26.54 -15.25
C SER A 503 -16.85 27.11 -14.53
N LYS A 504 -17.07 28.12 -13.69
CA LYS A 504 -16.02 28.74 -12.86
C LYS A 504 -15.51 27.80 -11.77
N SER A 505 -16.36 26.94 -11.21
CA SER A 505 -15.95 25.97 -10.18
C SER A 505 -15.05 24.87 -10.77
N ILE A 506 -15.38 24.36 -11.96
CA ILE A 506 -14.53 23.40 -12.67
C ILE A 506 -13.18 24.02 -13.01
N ARG A 507 -13.16 25.26 -13.52
CA ARG A 507 -11.90 25.99 -13.77
C ARG A 507 -11.01 26.11 -12.54
N ARG A 508 -11.58 26.56 -11.42
CA ARG A 508 -10.83 26.67 -10.15
C ARG A 508 -10.27 25.33 -9.67
N PHE A 509 -11.06 24.26 -9.79
CA PHE A 509 -10.61 22.92 -9.45
C PHE A 509 -9.45 22.49 -10.36
N LEU A 510 -9.55 22.69 -11.67
CA LEU A 510 -8.49 22.32 -12.62
C LEU A 510 -7.23 23.16 -12.43
N GLU A 511 -7.35 24.47 -12.18
CA GLU A 511 -6.23 25.35 -11.84
C GLU A 511 -5.46 24.81 -10.63
N ALA A 512 -6.16 24.34 -9.58
CA ALA A 512 -5.54 23.73 -8.42
C ALA A 512 -4.93 22.34 -8.74
N PHE A 513 -5.69 21.48 -9.43
CA PHE A 513 -5.25 20.12 -9.76
C PHE A 513 -4.06 20.09 -10.73
N HIS A 514 -3.99 21.03 -11.68
CA HIS A 514 -2.87 21.15 -12.62
C HIS A 514 -1.56 21.59 -11.95
N MET A 515 -1.58 22.01 -10.68
CA MET A 515 -0.40 22.30 -9.87
C MET A 515 0.14 21.07 -9.13
N THR A 516 -0.52 19.92 -9.25
CA THR A 516 -0.16 18.69 -8.55
C THR A 516 0.92 17.91 -9.31
N GLN A 517 1.76 17.20 -8.57
CA GLN A 517 2.77 16.30 -9.16
C GLN A 517 2.12 15.16 -9.95
N MET A 518 0.97 14.65 -9.48
CA MET A 518 0.20 13.63 -10.19
C MET A 518 -0.19 14.09 -11.61
N PHE A 519 -0.67 15.33 -11.74
CA PHE A 519 -1.03 15.88 -13.04
C PHE A 519 0.20 16.08 -13.93
N ASP A 520 1.28 16.63 -13.37
CA ASP A 520 2.51 16.88 -14.12
C ASP A 520 3.08 15.60 -14.74
N ILE A 521 3.07 14.48 -14.00
CA ILE A 521 3.52 13.19 -14.52
C ILE A 521 2.57 12.65 -15.59
N PHE A 522 1.26 12.75 -15.36
CA PHE A 522 0.27 12.36 -16.36
C PHE A 522 0.46 13.11 -17.70
N ALA A 523 0.72 14.42 -17.64
CA ALA A 523 0.98 15.24 -18.81
C ALA A 523 2.32 14.87 -19.47
N GLU A 524 3.41 14.80 -18.72
CA GLU A 524 4.76 14.48 -19.23
C GLU A 524 4.80 13.14 -19.96
N GLN A 525 4.12 12.12 -19.44
CA GLN A 525 4.02 10.81 -20.09
C GLN A 525 3.36 10.88 -21.48
N ARG A 526 2.42 11.80 -21.66
CA ARG A 526 1.67 11.98 -22.91
C ARG A 526 2.29 13.01 -23.85
N GLU A 527 3.16 13.87 -23.33
CA GLU A 527 4.02 14.76 -24.10
C GLU A 527 5.18 13.99 -24.76
N ASN A 528 5.65 12.91 -24.13
CA ASN A 528 6.70 12.05 -24.69
C ASN A 528 6.12 11.06 -25.73
N PRO A 529 6.53 11.10 -27.01
CA PRO A 529 5.97 10.23 -28.06
C PRO A 529 6.08 8.73 -27.77
N LEU A 530 7.21 8.26 -27.25
CA LEU A 530 7.45 6.83 -26.97
C LEU A 530 6.52 6.34 -25.86
N LYS A 531 6.39 7.12 -24.78
CA LYS A 531 5.49 6.80 -23.67
C LYS A 531 4.02 7.00 -24.05
N SER A 532 3.73 7.95 -24.93
CA SER A 532 2.39 8.18 -25.46
C SER A 532 1.88 6.98 -26.28
N GLU A 533 2.74 6.29 -27.01
CA GLU A 533 2.36 5.07 -27.74
C GLU A 533 2.02 3.92 -26.78
N MET A 534 2.80 3.73 -25.72
CA MET A 534 2.51 2.72 -24.70
C MET A 534 1.19 3.02 -23.97
N THR A 535 1.01 4.26 -23.51
CA THR A 535 -0.21 4.69 -22.80
C THR A 535 -1.46 4.68 -23.68
N SER A 536 -1.32 4.76 -25.02
CA SER A 536 -2.43 4.73 -25.97
C SER A 536 -3.31 3.47 -25.89
N GLN A 537 -2.76 2.38 -25.36
CA GLN A 537 -3.47 1.11 -25.18
C GLN A 537 -4.22 1.02 -23.84
N SER A 538 -4.05 1.98 -22.93
CA SER A 538 -4.66 1.96 -21.60
C SER A 538 -6.19 2.03 -21.64
N THR A 539 -6.83 1.52 -20.59
CA THR A 539 -8.30 1.55 -20.45
C THR A 539 -8.84 2.97 -20.47
N PHE A 540 -8.11 3.95 -19.91
CA PHE A 540 -8.47 5.36 -20.00
C PHE A 540 -8.56 5.83 -21.45
N GLU A 541 -7.50 5.64 -22.25
CA GLU A 541 -7.47 6.10 -23.66
C GLU A 541 -8.52 5.41 -24.53
N ARG A 542 -8.81 4.13 -24.27
CA ARG A 542 -9.91 3.44 -24.96
C ARG A 542 -11.27 4.01 -24.59
N SER A 543 -11.44 4.37 -23.31
CA SER A 543 -12.68 4.96 -22.80
C SER A 543 -12.89 6.37 -23.35
N THR A 544 -11.83 7.19 -23.47
CA THR A 544 -11.94 8.52 -24.09
C THR A 544 -12.47 8.42 -25.52
N ILE A 545 -11.95 7.49 -26.34
CA ILE A 545 -12.40 7.31 -27.74
C ILE A 545 -13.87 6.93 -27.82
N HIS A 546 -14.34 6.01 -26.98
CA HIS A 546 -15.72 5.55 -27.00
C HIS A 546 -16.67 6.68 -26.56
N VAL A 547 -16.33 7.36 -25.48
CA VAL A 547 -17.18 8.37 -24.86
C VAL A 547 -17.20 9.69 -25.67
N MET A 548 -16.08 10.08 -26.29
CA MET A 548 -16.01 11.26 -27.19
C MET A 548 -16.87 11.08 -28.44
N LYS A 549 -16.98 9.84 -28.97
CA LYS A 549 -17.80 9.54 -30.16
C LYS A 549 -19.29 9.72 -29.90
N ASP A 550 -19.74 9.46 -28.68
CA ASP A 550 -21.17 9.51 -28.34
C ASP A 550 -21.68 10.91 -27.97
N ARG A 551 -20.80 11.91 -27.80
CA ARG A 551 -21.10 13.34 -27.46
C ARG A 551 -22.15 13.57 -26.34
N CYS A 552 -22.47 12.56 -25.51
CA CYS A 552 -23.57 12.60 -24.55
C CYS A 552 -23.15 12.87 -23.09
N MET A 553 -21.86 13.09 -22.79
CA MET A 553 -21.36 13.13 -21.41
C MET A 553 -21.91 14.27 -20.55
N GLU A 554 -21.94 15.51 -21.08
CA GLU A 554 -22.51 16.64 -20.34
C GLU A 554 -23.98 16.39 -20.01
N ILE A 555 -24.71 15.75 -20.94
CA ILE A 555 -26.10 15.41 -20.72
C ILE A 555 -26.23 14.31 -19.66
N GLU A 556 -25.37 13.29 -19.62
CA GLU A 556 -25.50 12.17 -18.66
C GLU A 556 -25.03 12.50 -17.23
N ILE A 557 -23.97 13.29 -17.05
CA ILE A 557 -23.52 13.72 -15.70
C ILE A 557 -24.49 14.76 -15.11
N PHE A 558 -25.12 15.59 -15.95
CA PHE A 558 -26.02 16.67 -15.50
C PHE A 558 -27.52 16.38 -15.68
N SER A 559 -27.91 15.24 -16.26
CA SER A 559 -29.32 14.81 -16.34
C SER A 559 -29.69 14.02 -15.09
N SER A 560 -30.60 14.56 -14.27
CA SER A 560 -31.16 13.86 -13.10
C SER A 560 -32.04 12.63 -13.44
N LYS A 561 -32.15 12.25 -14.72
CA LYS A 561 -32.95 11.10 -15.17
C LYS A 561 -32.06 9.89 -15.46
N SER A 562 -32.23 8.84 -14.64
CA SER A 562 -31.78 7.44 -14.73
C SER A 562 -31.46 6.87 -16.13
N LYS A 563 -30.42 7.36 -16.80
CA LYS A 563 -29.90 6.79 -18.06
C LYS A 563 -28.58 6.03 -17.92
N ILE A 564 -28.04 5.94 -16.71
CA ILE A 564 -26.81 5.19 -16.38
C ILE A 564 -26.94 3.68 -16.69
N SER A 565 -28.16 3.16 -16.85
CA SER A 565 -28.43 1.75 -17.15
C SER A 565 -28.09 1.28 -18.58
N ARG A 566 -27.67 2.17 -19.50
CA ARG A 566 -27.38 1.80 -20.90
C ARG A 566 -25.92 1.52 -21.22
N TRP A 567 -24.99 1.70 -20.28
CA TRP A 567 -23.60 1.31 -20.46
C TRP A 567 -23.43 -0.22 -20.38
N ARG A 568 -23.98 -0.94 -21.36
CA ARG A 568 -23.50 -2.29 -21.70
C ARG A 568 -22.29 -2.09 -22.60
N LEU A 569 -21.10 -2.21 -22.02
CA LEU A 569 -19.89 -2.52 -22.78
C LEU A 569 -20.22 -3.76 -23.61
N ARG A 570 -20.54 -3.60 -24.90
CA ARG A 570 -20.74 -4.75 -25.79
C ARG A 570 -19.42 -5.49 -25.78
N LYS A 571 -19.39 -6.66 -25.12
CA LYS A 571 -18.32 -7.65 -25.22
C LYS A 571 -18.12 -8.00 -26.71
N ARG A 572 -17.28 -7.23 -27.37
CA ARG A 572 -16.59 -7.58 -28.62
C ARG A 572 -15.17 -7.06 -28.48
N ILE A 573 -14.41 -7.75 -27.64
CA ILE A 573 -12.98 -8.00 -27.85
C ILE A 573 -12.85 -9.52 -27.91
#